data_AF-A0A935KLA5-F1
#
_entry.id   AF-A0A935KLA5-F1
#
_cell.length_a   1.000
_cell.length_b   1.000
_cell.length_c   1.000
_cell.angle_alpha   90.00
_cell.angle_beta   90.00
_cell.angle_gamma   90.00
#
_symmetry.space_group_name_H-M   'P 1'
#
loop_
_entity.id
_entity.type
_entity.pdbx_description
1 polymer ?
#
loop_
_entity_poly.entity_id
_entity_poly.type
_entity_poly.pdbx_seq_one_letter_code
_entity_poly.pdbx_strand_id
1 'polypeptide(L)'
;MKRKQSFPLISMALFLLMSTQGLQAQTETLPDMTFPSLPYTPKLKKGWVGQYVYEIKMDGKSAGLTGVNETWYSVKANNLHSGFIEFPMEVRGAIRVNQPDKNNGTRWESWIRSGSSKSWSNVDVLIQTLQPMAGLAKDGITGKLEKTFRYGTGGTWADGWLDNTDLQIDHTEGKYSFAVPYVSYKAPGTEKQVNTVYKPLKVDSLTKEMSLMHDFRDLIFVQFPEWSIVQGDFKEGQQEIIIRKRIPLLLQQTASRAGKDIKLSAAKGYMDFYMVLKRIG
;
A
#
# COMPACT_ATOMS: atom_id res chain seq x y z
N MET A 1 28.83 -11.51 55.23
CA MET A 1 28.71 -12.34 54.01
C MET A 1 28.11 -11.50 52.89
N LYS A 2 28.90 -11.11 51.88
CA LYS A 2 28.42 -10.34 50.72
C LYS A 2 27.91 -11.32 49.65
N ARG A 3 26.61 -11.31 49.33
CA ARG A 3 26.07 -12.04 48.18
C ARG A 3 26.28 -11.22 46.92
N LYS A 4 27.13 -11.71 46.01
CA LYS A 4 27.23 -11.22 44.62
C LYS A 4 26.04 -11.78 43.85
N GLN A 5 25.15 -10.91 43.38
CA GLN A 5 24.18 -11.27 42.34
C GLN A 5 24.84 -11.01 40.98
N SER A 6 25.25 -12.09 40.30
CA SER A 6 25.59 -12.05 38.88
C SER A 6 24.29 -12.21 38.09
N PHE A 7 23.80 -11.13 37.50
CA PHE A 7 22.78 -11.20 36.45
C PHE A 7 23.42 -11.79 35.18
N PRO A 8 22.85 -12.82 34.56
CA PRO A 8 23.38 -13.34 33.31
C PRO A 8 23.06 -12.35 32.16
N LEU A 9 24.09 -11.64 31.70
CA LEU A 9 24.12 -10.76 30.52
C LEU A 9 23.77 -11.47 29.19
N ILE A 10 23.43 -12.76 29.24
CA ILE A 10 23.15 -13.59 28.04
C ILE A 10 21.69 -13.45 27.58
N SER A 11 20.76 -12.99 28.44
CA SER A 11 19.35 -12.84 28.06
C SER A 11 19.02 -11.56 27.28
N MET A 12 19.92 -10.57 27.24
CA MET A 12 19.66 -9.30 26.54
C MET A 12 20.13 -9.32 25.07
N ALA A 13 21.05 -10.23 24.72
CA ALA A 13 21.53 -10.41 23.36
C ALA A 13 20.54 -11.18 22.46
N LEU A 14 19.72 -12.08 23.02
CA LEU A 14 18.70 -12.79 22.24
C LEU A 14 17.44 -11.95 21.94
N PHE A 15 17.14 -10.92 22.76
CA PHE A 15 16.00 -10.03 22.50
C PHE A 15 16.30 -8.94 21.46
N LEU A 16 17.58 -8.68 21.16
CA LEU A 16 18.00 -7.72 20.13
C LEU A 16 18.21 -8.36 18.75
N LEU A 17 18.12 -9.69 18.64
CA LEU A 17 18.30 -10.42 17.38
C LEU A 17 16.97 -10.90 16.74
N MET A 18 15.83 -10.58 17.34
CA MET A 18 14.51 -10.96 16.82
C MET A 18 13.60 -9.74 16.64
N SER A 19 13.80 -9.01 15.53
CA SER A 19 12.71 -8.45 14.67
C SER A 19 13.17 -7.31 13.76
N THR A 20 14.39 -7.32 13.25
CA THR A 20 14.73 -6.59 12.01
C THR A 20 15.01 -7.59 10.91
N GLN A 21 14.07 -8.50 10.66
CA GLN A 21 13.83 -8.89 9.27
C GLN A 21 13.16 -7.68 8.61
N GLY A 22 13.96 -6.63 8.39
CA GLY A 22 13.63 -5.63 7.40
C GLY A 22 13.30 -6.41 6.14
N LEU A 23 12.13 -6.14 5.56
CA LEU A 23 11.85 -6.57 4.21
C LEU A 23 13.04 -6.08 3.38
N GLN A 24 13.95 -6.99 3.01
CA GLN A 24 15.00 -6.64 2.07
C GLN A 24 14.26 -6.20 0.82
N ALA A 25 14.29 -4.89 0.56
CA ALA A 25 13.88 -4.35 -0.72
C ALA A 25 14.71 -5.10 -1.75
N GLN A 26 14.03 -5.82 -2.64
CA GLN A 26 14.67 -6.62 -3.67
C GLN A 26 15.62 -5.69 -4.44
N THR A 27 16.91 -6.02 -4.42
CA THR A 27 18.01 -5.21 -4.98
C THR A 27 18.08 -5.26 -6.50
N GLU A 28 17.22 -6.03 -7.16
CA GLU A 28 17.13 -6.09 -8.60
C GLU A 28 16.28 -4.93 -9.11
N THR A 29 16.91 -4.02 -9.86
CA THR A 29 16.23 -2.97 -10.60
C THR A 29 15.22 -3.61 -11.53
N LEU A 30 13.95 -3.25 -11.37
CA LEU A 30 12.88 -3.77 -12.21
C LEU A 30 13.15 -3.48 -13.71
N PRO A 31 12.73 -4.36 -14.63
CA PRO A 31 12.92 -4.17 -16.07
C PRO A 31 12.12 -2.95 -16.57
N ASP A 32 12.49 -2.40 -17.72
CA ASP A 32 11.72 -1.34 -18.37
C ASP A 32 10.26 -1.78 -18.54
N MET A 33 9.33 -0.91 -18.14
CA MET A 33 7.89 -1.12 -18.36
C MET A 33 7.37 -0.20 -19.45
N THR A 34 6.49 -0.73 -20.28
CA THR A 34 5.74 0.05 -21.27
C THR A 34 4.68 0.87 -20.55
N PHE A 35 4.72 2.18 -20.74
CA PHE A 35 3.67 3.06 -20.27
C PHE A 35 2.37 2.81 -21.05
N PRO A 36 1.21 2.68 -20.37
CA PRO A 36 -0.06 2.60 -21.06
C PRO A 36 -0.33 3.92 -21.80
N SER A 37 -0.97 3.83 -22.96
CA SER A 37 -1.51 5.01 -23.62
C SER A 37 -2.67 5.56 -22.78
N LEU A 38 -2.56 6.81 -22.37
CA LEU A 38 -3.56 7.48 -21.53
C LEU A 38 -4.22 8.61 -22.32
N PRO A 39 -5.51 8.91 -22.06
CA PRO A 39 -6.27 9.96 -22.76
C PRO A 39 -5.92 11.36 -22.25
N TYR A 40 -4.65 11.62 -21.97
CA TYR A 40 -4.16 12.89 -21.47
C TYR A 40 -2.72 13.13 -21.90
N THR A 41 -2.42 14.37 -22.29
CA THR A 41 -1.07 14.84 -22.58
C THR A 41 -0.80 16.04 -21.66
N PRO A 42 0.29 16.00 -20.87
CA PRO A 42 0.70 17.15 -20.06
C PRO A 42 0.90 18.41 -20.88
N LYS A 43 0.62 19.58 -20.29
CA LYS A 43 0.72 20.89 -20.98
C LYS A 43 1.81 21.78 -20.40
N LEU A 44 2.60 21.25 -19.47
CA LEU A 44 3.63 21.99 -18.79
C LEU A 44 4.72 22.53 -19.74
N LYS A 45 5.03 23.83 -19.64
CA LYS A 45 6.06 24.50 -20.46
C LYS A 45 7.41 24.67 -19.77
N LYS A 46 7.44 24.61 -18.43
CA LYS A 46 8.64 24.71 -17.59
C LYS A 46 8.42 23.94 -16.29
N GLY A 47 9.45 23.26 -15.79
CA GLY A 47 9.43 22.49 -14.55
C GLY A 47 9.74 21.01 -14.80
N TRP A 48 9.07 20.11 -14.07
CA TRP A 48 9.21 18.67 -14.27
C TRP A 48 7.87 18.04 -14.65
N VAL A 49 7.90 17.12 -15.62
CA VAL A 49 6.74 16.30 -15.97
C VAL A 49 7.12 14.84 -15.95
N GLY A 50 6.22 13.97 -15.52
CA GLY A 50 6.45 12.53 -15.66
C GLY A 50 5.18 11.75 -15.84
N GLN A 51 5.32 10.61 -16.50
CA GLN A 51 4.31 9.57 -16.47
C GLN A 51 4.76 8.52 -15.46
N TYR A 52 3.81 8.06 -14.63
CA TYR A 52 4.06 6.96 -13.71
C TYR A 52 3.16 5.78 -14.03
N VAL A 53 3.62 4.59 -13.66
CA VAL A 53 2.83 3.38 -13.57
C VAL A 53 3.20 2.70 -12.25
N TYR A 54 2.20 2.23 -11.50
CA TYR A 54 2.46 1.17 -10.56
C TYR A 54 1.45 0.05 -10.67
N GLU A 55 1.94 -1.16 -10.42
CA GLU A 55 1.15 -2.38 -10.37
C GLU A 55 1.20 -2.94 -8.95
N ILE A 56 0.05 -3.11 -8.32
CA ILE A 56 -0.10 -3.77 -7.02
C ILE A 56 -0.44 -5.24 -7.28
N LYS A 57 0.42 -6.13 -6.79
CA LYS A 57 0.22 -7.57 -6.81
C LYS A 57 0.15 -8.12 -5.40
N MET A 58 -0.99 -8.73 -5.07
CA MET A 58 -1.16 -9.52 -3.87
C MET A 58 -1.82 -10.85 -4.24
N ASP A 59 -1.19 -11.96 -3.85
CA ASP A 59 -1.85 -13.26 -3.75
C ASP A 59 -1.44 -13.86 -2.41
N GLY A 60 -2.29 -13.62 -1.42
CA GLY A 60 -1.99 -13.94 -0.04
C GLY A 60 -3.18 -14.57 0.65
N LYS A 61 -2.94 -15.70 1.31
CA LYS A 61 -3.87 -16.28 2.28
C LYS A 61 -3.24 -16.20 3.65
N SER A 62 -4.02 -15.74 4.62
CA SER A 62 -3.61 -15.65 6.01
C SER A 62 -4.64 -16.30 6.92
N ALA A 63 -4.16 -17.11 7.85
CA ALA A 63 -4.98 -17.73 8.89
C ALA A 63 -4.53 -17.22 10.26
N GLY A 64 -5.49 -16.95 11.14
CA GLY A 64 -5.25 -16.59 12.54
C GLY A 64 -5.29 -17.78 13.48
N LEU A 65 -6.05 -18.83 13.16
CA LEU A 65 -6.24 -20.05 13.97
C LEU A 65 -6.61 -21.21 13.04
N THR A 66 -6.04 -22.40 13.25
CA THR A 66 -6.37 -23.63 12.49
C THR A 66 -7.45 -24.46 13.22
N GLY A 67 -8.39 -25.08 12.47
CA GLY A 67 -9.40 -26.02 13.02
C GLY A 67 -10.88 -25.60 12.80
N VAL A 68 -11.82 -26.19 13.56
CA VAL A 68 -13.28 -25.94 13.46
C VAL A 68 -13.69 -24.48 13.70
N ASN A 69 -12.77 -23.67 14.26
CA ASN A 69 -12.91 -22.23 14.48
C ASN A 69 -11.89 -21.45 13.63
N GLU A 70 -11.66 -21.86 12.38
CA GLU A 70 -10.72 -21.19 11.50
C GLU A 70 -11.17 -19.73 11.29
N THR A 71 -10.27 -18.78 11.53
CA THR A 71 -10.46 -17.39 11.13
C THR A 71 -9.40 -17.07 10.11
N TRP A 72 -9.79 -16.70 8.92
CA TRP A 72 -8.84 -16.43 7.84
C TRP A 72 -9.35 -15.33 6.92
N TYR A 73 -8.41 -14.77 6.17
CA TYR A 73 -8.73 -13.98 5.00
C TYR A 73 -7.78 -14.32 3.86
N SER A 74 -8.25 -14.18 2.64
CA SER A 74 -7.42 -14.22 1.45
C SER A 74 -7.66 -12.97 0.64
N VAL A 75 -6.59 -12.47 0.04
CA VAL A 75 -6.62 -11.37 -0.92
C VAL A 75 -6.00 -11.85 -2.22
N LYS A 76 -6.66 -11.50 -3.31
CA LYS A 76 -6.08 -11.46 -4.64
C LYS A 76 -6.31 -10.06 -5.19
N ALA A 77 -5.24 -9.35 -5.49
CA ALA A 77 -5.31 -8.02 -6.07
C ALA A 77 -4.32 -7.95 -7.23
N ASN A 78 -4.81 -7.45 -8.36
CA ASN A 78 -4.01 -7.04 -9.49
C ASN A 78 -4.50 -5.68 -9.97
N ASN A 79 -3.91 -4.63 -9.42
CA ASN A 79 -4.32 -3.27 -9.73
C ASN A 79 -3.22 -2.55 -10.48
N LEU A 80 -3.57 -1.98 -11.63
CA LEU A 80 -2.68 -1.16 -12.43
C LEU A 80 -3.14 0.29 -12.36
N HIS A 81 -2.24 1.18 -11.98
CA HIS A 81 -2.49 2.61 -11.89
C HIS A 81 -1.50 3.37 -12.73
N SER A 82 -1.98 4.41 -13.41
CA SER A 82 -1.11 5.29 -14.20
C SER A 82 -1.67 6.69 -14.24
N GLY A 83 -0.80 7.66 -14.48
CA GLY A 83 -1.17 9.04 -14.63
C GLY A 83 0.05 9.91 -14.92
N PHE A 84 -0.17 11.22 -14.88
CA PHE A 84 0.87 12.20 -15.08
C PHE A 84 1.07 13.05 -13.83
N ILE A 85 2.32 13.42 -13.60
CA ILE A 85 2.73 14.33 -12.54
C ILE A 85 3.31 15.55 -13.23
N GLU A 86 2.80 16.72 -12.85
CA GLU A 86 3.29 18.01 -13.33
C GLU A 86 3.73 18.83 -12.12
N PHE A 87 4.98 19.29 -12.17
CA PHE A 87 5.59 20.16 -11.18
C PHE A 87 5.87 21.51 -11.84
N PRO A 88 4.89 22.44 -11.84
CA PRO A 88 5.01 23.71 -12.56
C PRO A 88 5.86 24.76 -11.86
N MET A 89 6.01 24.65 -10.54
CA MET A 89 6.66 25.66 -9.73
C MET A 89 7.63 25.03 -8.73
N GLU A 90 8.86 25.54 -8.75
CA GLU A 90 9.88 25.21 -7.77
C GLU A 90 9.60 26.02 -6.50
N VAL A 91 9.67 25.34 -5.36
CA VAL A 91 9.69 25.94 -4.03
C VAL A 91 11.12 25.83 -3.51
N ARG A 92 11.71 26.93 -3.04
CA ARG A 92 13.07 26.91 -2.51
C ARG A 92 13.10 26.43 -1.07
N GLY A 93 14.10 25.62 -0.73
CA GLY A 93 14.25 24.98 0.58
C GLY A 93 13.66 23.56 0.61
N ALA A 94 14.12 22.73 1.53
CA ALA A 94 13.57 21.37 1.69
C ALA A 94 12.16 21.42 2.32
N ILE A 95 11.39 20.32 2.28
CA ILE A 95 10.00 20.28 2.83
C ILE A 95 9.81 19.25 3.96
N ARG A 96 10.73 18.29 4.17
CA ARG A 96 10.58 17.18 5.15
C ARG A 96 11.47 17.31 6.40
N VAL A 97 11.14 16.54 7.44
CA VAL A 97 11.60 16.70 8.85
C VAL A 97 13.06 16.27 9.04
N ASN A 98 13.98 17.22 8.86
CA ASN A 98 15.35 17.34 9.39
C ASN A 98 16.09 18.43 8.59
N GLN A 99 15.61 19.68 8.67
CA GLN A 99 16.14 20.76 7.82
C GLN A 99 17.06 21.74 8.53
N PRO A 100 18.30 21.87 8.07
CA PRO A 100 19.00 23.13 8.09
C PRO A 100 18.41 24.05 7.00
N ASP A 101 17.85 25.18 7.44
CA ASP A 101 17.53 26.41 6.70
C ASP A 101 16.55 26.32 5.50
N LYS A 102 15.29 26.74 5.74
CA LYS A 102 14.21 26.90 4.73
C LYS A 102 14.56 27.87 3.58
N ASN A 103 15.71 28.53 3.66
CA ASN A 103 16.18 29.52 2.69
C ASN A 103 17.37 29.04 1.84
N ASN A 104 17.82 27.79 1.98
CA ASN A 104 18.97 27.28 1.23
C ASN A 104 18.59 26.79 -0.18
N GLY A 105 18.15 27.72 -1.03
CA GLY A 105 17.87 27.46 -2.45
C GLY A 105 19.12 27.16 -3.29
N THR A 106 20.32 27.20 -2.70
CA THR A 106 21.57 26.79 -3.36
C THR A 106 21.82 25.29 -3.25
N ARG A 107 21.39 24.66 -2.14
CA ARG A 107 21.50 23.22 -1.94
C ARG A 107 20.29 22.44 -2.45
N TRP A 108 19.09 22.99 -2.25
CA TRP A 108 17.85 22.25 -2.44
C TRP A 108 16.98 22.83 -3.57
N GLU A 109 16.65 21.98 -4.54
CA GLU A 109 15.59 22.19 -5.53
C GLU A 109 14.38 21.34 -5.10
N SER A 110 13.28 21.98 -4.68
CA SER A 110 12.08 21.26 -4.23
C SER A 110 10.87 21.60 -5.10
N TRP A 111 10.07 20.60 -5.42
CA TRP A 111 8.86 20.75 -6.21
C TRP A 111 7.69 20.11 -5.49
N ILE A 112 6.66 20.91 -5.24
CA ILE A 112 5.40 20.43 -4.70
C ILE A 112 4.38 20.51 -5.81
N ARG A 113 3.66 19.43 -6.02
CA ARG A 113 2.52 19.44 -6.93
C ARG A 113 1.37 20.24 -6.28
N SER A 114 0.81 21.20 -7.00
CA SER A 114 -0.39 21.92 -6.56
C SER A 114 -1.66 21.21 -7.04
N GLY A 115 -2.60 20.91 -6.13
CA GLY A 115 -3.94 20.39 -6.45
C GLY A 115 -4.00 18.88 -6.73
N SER A 116 -5.12 18.38 -7.26
CA SER A 116 -5.34 16.97 -7.65
C SER A 116 -5.27 16.80 -9.17
N SER A 117 -4.72 15.67 -9.63
CA SER A 117 -4.55 15.38 -11.07
C SER A 117 -5.37 14.15 -11.40
N LYS A 118 -5.87 14.10 -12.63
CA LYS A 118 -6.49 12.87 -13.12
C LYS A 118 -5.45 11.76 -13.17
N SER A 119 -5.88 10.59 -12.73
CA SER A 119 -5.19 9.32 -12.89
C SER A 119 -6.19 8.28 -13.39
N TRP A 120 -5.67 7.12 -13.78
CA TRP A 120 -6.47 6.02 -14.29
C TRP A 120 -6.09 4.74 -13.57
N SER A 121 -7.12 3.98 -13.19
CA SER A 121 -6.98 2.74 -12.44
C SER A 121 -7.71 1.59 -13.13
N ASN A 122 -7.03 0.47 -13.32
CA ASN A 122 -7.62 -0.79 -13.76
C ASN A 122 -7.46 -1.79 -12.62
N VAL A 123 -8.58 -2.29 -12.10
CA VAL A 123 -8.64 -2.88 -10.76
C VAL A 123 -9.32 -4.23 -10.85
N ASP A 124 -8.73 -5.22 -10.20
CA ASP A 124 -9.35 -6.52 -9.95
C ASP A 124 -8.93 -6.99 -8.57
N VAL A 125 -9.88 -6.93 -7.62
CA VAL A 125 -9.67 -7.25 -6.22
C VAL A 125 -10.73 -8.25 -5.77
N LEU A 126 -10.25 -9.36 -5.21
CA LEU A 126 -11.05 -10.34 -4.50
C LEU A 126 -10.52 -10.46 -3.07
N ILE A 127 -11.37 -10.14 -2.10
CA ILE A 127 -11.09 -10.37 -0.68
C ILE A 127 -12.13 -11.35 -0.15
N GLN A 128 -11.67 -12.41 0.49
CA GLN A 128 -12.53 -13.36 1.17
C GLN A 128 -12.14 -13.40 2.64
N THR A 129 -13.13 -13.41 3.51
CA THR A 129 -12.95 -13.51 4.96
C THR A 129 -13.88 -14.57 5.49
N LEU A 130 -13.40 -15.34 6.46
CA LEU A 130 -14.20 -16.28 7.22
C LEU A 130 -13.98 -16.03 8.70
N GLN A 131 -15.07 -15.83 9.43
CA GLN A 131 -15.07 -15.58 10.85
C GLN A 131 -16.05 -16.55 11.54
N PRO A 132 -15.59 -17.34 12.52
CA PRO A 132 -16.47 -18.11 13.38
C PRO A 132 -17.33 -17.17 14.21
N MET A 133 -18.65 -17.37 14.19
CA MET A 133 -19.57 -16.65 15.06
C MET A 133 -19.64 -17.41 16.39
N ALA A 134 -18.91 -16.91 17.39
CA ALA A 134 -18.97 -17.45 18.75
C ALA A 134 -20.19 -16.88 19.48
N GLY A 135 -21.24 -17.69 19.64
CA GLY A 135 -22.30 -17.49 20.62
C GLY A 135 -21.90 -18.12 21.95
N LEU A 136 -21.78 -17.29 22.98
CA LEU A 136 -21.57 -17.69 24.38
C LEU A 136 -22.81 -18.42 24.93
N ALA A 137 -22.55 -19.62 25.47
CA ALA A 137 -23.31 -20.35 26.50
C ALA A 137 -24.72 -20.93 26.20
N LYS A 138 -24.83 -22.21 26.59
CA LYS A 138 -25.99 -23.12 26.80
C LYS A 138 -26.49 -24.00 25.65
N ASP A 139 -26.61 -23.54 24.40
CA ASP A 139 -27.34 -24.33 23.37
C ASP A 139 -26.49 -24.90 22.21
N GLY A 140 -25.16 -24.80 22.25
CA GLY A 140 -24.28 -25.47 21.28
C GLY A 140 -24.38 -24.95 19.83
N ILE A 141 -24.97 -23.77 19.62
CA ILE A 141 -25.10 -23.16 18.29
C ILE A 141 -23.76 -22.53 17.89
N THR A 142 -22.94 -23.28 17.17
CA THR A 142 -21.78 -22.76 16.44
C THR A 142 -22.22 -22.28 15.06
N GLY A 143 -21.59 -21.23 14.53
CA GLY A 143 -21.89 -20.72 13.19
C GLY A 143 -20.67 -20.06 12.56
N LYS A 144 -20.78 -19.69 11.30
CA LYS A 144 -19.73 -18.97 10.57
C LYS A 144 -20.32 -17.87 9.71
N LEU A 145 -19.57 -16.79 9.58
CA LEU A 145 -19.81 -15.70 8.65
C LEU A 145 -18.71 -15.70 7.61
N GLU A 146 -19.08 -15.94 6.37
CA GLU A 146 -18.20 -15.78 5.22
C GLU A 146 -18.57 -14.48 4.51
N LYS A 147 -17.59 -13.60 4.28
CA LYS A 147 -17.77 -12.42 3.44
C LYS A 147 -16.82 -12.48 2.25
N THR A 148 -17.37 -12.33 1.06
CA THR A 148 -16.60 -12.17 -0.18
C THR A 148 -16.87 -10.77 -0.71
N PHE A 149 -15.78 -10.02 -0.92
CA PHE A 149 -15.79 -8.73 -1.57
C PHE A 149 -15.11 -8.87 -2.93
N ARG A 150 -15.81 -8.49 -3.99
CA ARG A 150 -15.25 -8.44 -5.33
C ARG A 150 -15.39 -7.03 -5.88
N TYR A 151 -14.28 -6.41 -6.21
CA TYR A 151 -14.24 -5.09 -6.81
C TYR A 151 -13.46 -5.15 -8.10
N GLY A 152 -13.96 -4.47 -9.12
CA GLY A 152 -13.17 -4.35 -10.32
C GLY A 152 -13.80 -3.46 -11.37
N THR A 153 -12.95 -2.97 -12.26
CA THR A 153 -13.36 -2.11 -13.38
C THR A 153 -13.71 -2.91 -14.63
N GLY A 154 -13.76 -4.25 -14.53
CA GLY A 154 -14.07 -5.14 -15.66
C GLY A 154 -13.06 -5.05 -16.80
N GLY A 155 -11.80 -4.72 -16.50
CA GLY A 155 -10.73 -4.54 -17.49
C GLY A 155 -10.70 -3.17 -18.15
N THR A 156 -11.58 -2.25 -17.76
CA THR A 156 -11.58 -0.86 -18.26
C THR A 156 -10.82 0.08 -17.31
N TRP A 157 -10.38 1.23 -17.83
CA TRP A 157 -9.78 2.28 -17.00
C TRP A 157 -10.88 3.09 -16.31
N ALA A 158 -10.84 3.14 -14.98
CA ALA A 158 -11.65 4.06 -14.18
C ALA A 158 -10.87 5.34 -13.88
N ASP A 159 -11.58 6.47 -13.88
CA ASP A 159 -11.03 7.75 -13.46
C ASP A 159 -10.68 7.69 -11.97
N GLY A 160 -9.49 8.19 -11.65
CA GLY A 160 -8.96 8.38 -10.32
C GLY A 160 -8.39 9.78 -10.13
N TRP A 161 -7.96 10.02 -8.90
CA TRP A 161 -7.36 11.27 -8.46
C TRP A 161 -6.03 10.96 -7.79
N LEU A 162 -4.98 11.63 -8.27
CA LEU A 162 -3.66 11.61 -7.65
C LEU A 162 -3.55 12.72 -6.62
N ASP A 163 -3.08 12.35 -5.44
CA ASP A 163 -2.78 13.25 -4.34
C ASP A 163 -1.30 13.14 -3.92
N ASN A 164 -0.79 14.22 -3.31
CA ASN A 164 0.46 14.26 -2.53
C ASN A 164 1.71 13.67 -3.21
N THR A 165 2.28 14.39 -4.18
CA THR A 165 3.62 14.09 -4.72
C THR A 165 4.53 15.30 -4.54
N ASP A 166 5.75 15.05 -4.07
CA ASP A 166 6.84 16.03 -4.00
C ASP A 166 8.14 15.41 -4.52
N LEU A 167 8.95 16.24 -5.17
CA LEU A 167 10.31 15.94 -5.57
C LEU A 167 11.25 16.88 -4.79
N GLN A 168 12.31 16.35 -4.21
CA GLN A 168 13.38 17.14 -3.62
C GLN A 168 14.71 16.65 -4.16
N ILE A 169 15.57 17.58 -4.57
CA ILE A 169 16.90 17.32 -5.09
C ILE A 169 17.91 18.02 -4.18
N ASP A 170 18.85 17.24 -3.65
CA ASP A 170 20.04 17.73 -2.95
C ASP A 170 21.21 17.82 -3.93
N HIS A 171 21.58 19.04 -4.31
CA HIS A 171 22.71 19.28 -5.20
C HIS A 171 24.07 19.05 -4.51
N THR A 172 24.12 19.11 -3.17
CA THR A 172 25.36 18.87 -2.42
C THR A 172 25.65 17.37 -2.28
N GLU A 173 24.63 16.58 -1.94
CA GLU A 173 24.78 15.13 -1.81
C GLU A 173 24.63 14.39 -3.15
N GLY A 174 24.13 15.06 -4.18
CA GLY A 174 23.84 14.47 -5.49
C GLY A 174 22.74 13.42 -5.39
N LYS A 175 21.67 13.72 -4.66
CA LYS A 175 20.56 12.79 -4.37
C LYS A 175 19.23 13.42 -4.71
N TYR A 176 18.26 12.59 -5.08
CA TYR A 176 16.85 12.98 -5.07
C TYR A 176 16.07 12.16 -4.06
N SER A 177 14.97 12.74 -3.57
CA SER A 177 13.89 12.04 -2.89
C SER A 177 12.58 12.39 -3.56
N PHE A 178 11.70 11.41 -3.70
CA PHE A 178 10.44 11.56 -4.41
C PHE A 178 9.33 10.81 -3.69
N ALA A 179 8.19 11.46 -3.51
CA ALA A 179 7.02 10.85 -2.91
C ALA A 179 6.20 10.08 -3.92
N VAL A 180 6.03 8.79 -3.67
CA VAL A 180 5.27 7.90 -4.56
C VAL A 180 3.82 8.38 -4.66
N PRO A 181 3.24 8.47 -5.88
CA PRO A 181 1.85 8.84 -6.09
C PRO A 181 0.86 8.03 -5.26
N TYR A 182 -0.07 8.73 -4.65
CA TYR A 182 -1.24 8.12 -4.05
C TYR A 182 -2.46 8.32 -4.94
N VAL A 183 -3.11 7.22 -5.34
CA VAL A 183 -4.31 7.27 -6.18
C VAL A 183 -5.57 6.88 -5.39
N SER A 184 -6.57 7.75 -5.47
CA SER A 184 -7.94 7.50 -5.01
C SER A 184 -8.84 7.28 -6.22
N TYR A 185 -9.72 6.28 -6.18
CA TYR A 185 -10.63 5.96 -7.28
C TYR A 185 -11.87 5.26 -6.75
N LYS A 186 -12.90 5.18 -7.59
CA LYS A 186 -14.10 4.39 -7.29
C LYS A 186 -14.17 3.18 -8.22
N ALA A 187 -14.42 2.02 -7.64
CA ALA A 187 -14.67 0.81 -8.40
C ALA A 187 -16.02 0.20 -7.99
N PRO A 188 -16.82 -0.28 -8.96
CA PRO A 188 -18.00 -1.06 -8.63
C PRO A 188 -17.56 -2.38 -7.99
N GLY A 189 -18.38 -2.86 -7.07
CA GLY A 189 -18.19 -4.18 -6.52
C GLY A 189 -19.43 -4.79 -5.91
N THR A 190 -19.25 -6.03 -5.52
CA THR A 190 -20.27 -6.83 -4.86
C THR A 190 -19.73 -7.31 -3.53
N GLU A 191 -20.59 -7.25 -2.53
CA GLU A 191 -20.38 -7.92 -1.25
C GLU A 191 -21.37 -9.07 -1.16
N LYS A 192 -20.85 -10.26 -0.90
CA LYS A 192 -21.64 -11.45 -0.59
C LYS A 192 -21.33 -11.88 0.82
N GLN A 193 -22.38 -11.97 1.64
CA GLN A 193 -22.31 -12.51 3.00
C GLN A 193 -23.08 -13.82 3.05
N VAL A 194 -22.46 -14.86 3.60
CA VAL A 194 -23.11 -16.14 3.89
C VAL A 194 -22.99 -16.38 5.39
N ASN A 195 -24.12 -16.34 6.07
CA ASN A 195 -24.23 -16.64 7.50
C ASN A 195 -24.76 -18.07 7.66
N THR A 196 -23.95 -18.96 8.20
CA THR A 196 -24.31 -20.35 8.44
C THR A 196 -24.44 -20.61 9.94
N VAL A 197 -25.56 -21.20 10.34
CA VAL A 197 -25.87 -21.61 11.71
C VAL A 197 -25.96 -23.14 11.77
N TYR A 198 -25.16 -23.76 12.62
CA TYR A 198 -25.19 -25.19 12.87
C TYR A 198 -26.14 -25.50 14.03
N LYS A 199 -27.14 -26.35 13.77
CA LYS A 199 -28.07 -26.91 14.76
C LYS A 199 -27.89 -28.44 14.81
N PRO A 200 -28.24 -29.13 15.91
CA PRO A 200 -27.96 -30.56 16.11
C PRO A 200 -28.36 -31.50 14.96
N LEU A 201 -29.36 -31.13 14.15
CA LEU A 201 -29.87 -31.94 13.02
C LEU A 201 -30.06 -31.12 11.74
N LYS A 202 -29.60 -29.87 11.69
CA LYS A 202 -29.87 -28.95 10.58
C LYS A 202 -28.77 -27.91 10.40
N VAL A 203 -28.48 -27.59 9.15
CA VAL A 203 -27.66 -26.44 8.78
C VAL A 203 -28.55 -25.42 8.10
N ASP A 204 -28.65 -24.22 8.68
CA ASP A 204 -29.37 -23.11 8.08
C ASP A 204 -28.34 -22.11 7.53
N SER A 205 -28.49 -21.67 6.28
CA SER A 205 -27.65 -20.62 5.69
C SER A 205 -28.49 -19.50 5.11
N LEU A 206 -28.12 -18.27 5.45
CA LEU A 206 -28.69 -17.05 4.90
C LEU A 206 -27.64 -16.35 4.03
N THR A 207 -27.99 -16.10 2.77
CA THR A 207 -27.14 -15.37 1.83
C THR A 207 -27.68 -13.96 1.64
N LYS A 208 -26.80 -12.96 1.74
CA LYS A 208 -27.09 -11.57 1.41
C LYS A 208 -26.10 -11.10 0.36
N GLU A 209 -26.59 -10.54 -0.74
CA GLU A 209 -25.78 -9.93 -1.78
C GLU A 209 -26.09 -8.43 -1.87
N MET A 210 -25.05 -7.62 -2.02
CA MET A 210 -25.17 -6.16 -2.11
C MET A 210 -24.27 -5.66 -3.24
N SER A 211 -24.80 -4.81 -4.11
CA SER A 211 -24.02 -4.03 -5.06
C SER A 211 -23.62 -2.71 -4.41
N LEU A 212 -22.32 -2.45 -4.35
CA LEU A 212 -21.77 -1.26 -3.71
C LEU A 212 -20.82 -0.55 -4.67
N MET A 213 -20.90 0.78 -4.70
CA MET A 213 -19.78 1.60 -5.15
C MET A 213 -18.92 1.89 -3.92
N HIS A 214 -17.66 1.51 -3.97
CA HIS A 214 -16.73 1.78 -2.87
C HIS A 214 -15.67 2.76 -3.35
N ASP A 215 -15.44 3.79 -2.53
CA ASP A 215 -14.27 4.65 -2.66
C ASP A 215 -13.05 3.84 -2.21
N PHE A 216 -12.19 3.50 -3.16
CA PHE A 216 -10.94 2.82 -2.91
C PHE A 216 -9.84 3.85 -2.83
N ARG A 217 -9.02 3.65 -1.81
CA ARG A 217 -7.69 4.20 -1.82
C ARG A 217 -6.75 3.04 -1.71
N ASP A 218 -5.76 2.97 -2.59
CA ASP A 218 -4.83 1.83 -2.68
C ASP A 218 -4.11 1.52 -1.35
N LEU A 219 -4.15 2.47 -0.41
CA LEU A 219 -3.46 2.44 0.86
C LEU A 219 -4.33 2.03 2.07
N ILE A 220 -5.66 2.02 1.95
CA ILE A 220 -6.51 1.72 3.12
C ILE A 220 -6.38 0.25 3.55
N PHE A 221 -5.94 -0.62 2.64
CA PHE A 221 -5.80 -2.06 2.90
C PHE A 221 -4.36 -2.49 3.18
N VAL A 222 -3.39 -1.59 3.20
CA VAL A 222 -1.98 -2.00 3.29
C VAL A 222 -1.28 -1.20 4.39
N GLN A 223 -0.63 -1.89 5.33
CA GLN A 223 0.29 -1.24 6.26
C GLN A 223 1.62 -1.00 5.58
N PHE A 224 2.14 0.20 5.81
CA PHE A 224 3.32 0.70 5.14
C PHE A 224 4.40 1.03 6.14
N PRO A 225 5.44 0.20 6.27
CA PRO A 225 6.53 0.56 7.16
C PRO A 225 7.24 1.84 6.67
N GLU A 226 7.64 1.94 5.39
CA GLU A 226 8.60 2.99 4.95
C GLU A 226 8.51 3.39 3.45
N TRP A 227 7.37 3.16 2.78
CA TRP A 227 7.30 3.23 1.31
C TRP A 227 7.01 4.60 0.67
N SER A 228 6.66 5.61 1.47
CA SER A 228 6.13 6.88 0.92
C SER A 228 7.17 7.66 0.12
N ILE A 229 8.45 7.30 0.25
CA ILE A 229 9.58 7.98 -0.38
C ILE A 229 10.51 6.99 -1.05
N VAL A 230 10.85 7.30 -2.30
CA VAL A 230 11.93 6.67 -3.04
C VAL A 230 13.08 7.66 -3.17
N GLN A 231 14.30 7.15 -3.07
CA GLN A 231 15.52 7.94 -3.18
C GLN A 231 16.45 7.35 -4.25
N GLY A 232 17.28 8.20 -4.82
CA GLY A 232 18.30 7.80 -5.78
C GLY A 232 19.33 8.90 -6.00
N ASP A 233 20.26 8.64 -6.92
CA ASP A 233 21.33 9.57 -7.29
C ASP A 233 20.82 10.61 -8.30
N PHE A 234 21.36 11.82 -8.19
CA PHE A 234 21.12 12.92 -9.10
C PHE A 234 22.44 13.59 -9.48
N LYS A 235 22.65 13.83 -10.77
CA LYS A 235 23.83 14.52 -11.29
C LYS A 235 23.47 15.94 -11.71
N GLU A 236 24.40 16.86 -11.50
CA GLU A 236 24.26 18.24 -11.98
C GLU A 236 23.97 18.24 -13.49
N GLY A 237 22.95 18.99 -13.92
CA GLY A 237 22.52 19.05 -15.32
C GLY A 237 21.63 17.89 -15.80
N GLN A 238 21.35 16.87 -14.97
CA GLN A 238 20.46 15.76 -15.31
C GLN A 238 19.04 16.26 -15.62
N GLN A 239 18.56 15.95 -16.83
CA GLN A 239 17.23 16.36 -17.32
C GLN A 239 16.18 15.25 -17.19
N GLU A 240 16.57 14.05 -16.77
CA GLU A 240 15.65 12.91 -16.66
C GLU A 240 15.95 12.10 -15.40
N ILE A 241 14.92 11.82 -14.60
CA ILE A 241 14.97 10.93 -13.44
C ILE A 241 14.09 9.72 -13.76
N ILE A 242 14.70 8.54 -13.77
CA ILE A 242 13.98 7.27 -13.94
C ILE A 242 13.93 6.57 -12.59
N ILE A 243 12.72 6.24 -12.14
CA ILE A 243 12.50 5.49 -10.91
C ILE A 243 11.96 4.12 -11.27
N ARG A 244 12.57 3.07 -10.71
CA ARG A 244 12.14 1.68 -10.84
C ARG A 244 12.33 1.00 -9.49
N LYS A 245 11.24 0.75 -8.78
CA LYS A 245 11.30 0.23 -7.41
C LYS A 245 10.21 -0.79 -7.17
N ARG A 246 10.60 -1.96 -6.66
CA ARG A 246 9.69 -2.90 -6.03
C ARG A 246 9.57 -2.55 -4.55
N ILE A 247 8.35 -2.30 -4.12
CA ILE A 247 8.02 -1.90 -2.77
C ILE A 247 7.20 -3.01 -2.12
N PRO A 248 7.64 -3.59 -1.00
CA PRO A 248 6.88 -4.62 -0.32
C PRO A 248 5.61 -4.05 0.31
N LEU A 249 4.52 -4.81 0.23
CA LEU A 249 3.21 -4.46 0.77
C LEU A 249 2.76 -5.52 1.78
N LEU A 250 2.05 -5.08 2.82
CA LEU A 250 1.45 -5.94 3.83
C LEU A 250 -0.02 -5.58 4.03
N LEU A 251 -0.94 -6.49 3.70
CA LEU A 251 -2.34 -6.35 4.14
C LEU A 251 -2.46 -6.98 5.52
N GLN A 252 -2.95 -6.22 6.51
CA GLN A 252 -3.27 -6.72 7.84
C GLN A 252 -4.76 -6.55 8.11
N GLN A 253 -5.40 -7.60 8.62
CA GLN A 253 -6.81 -7.60 9.01
C GLN A 253 -6.95 -7.94 10.49
N THR A 254 -8.06 -7.53 11.08
CA THR A 254 -8.44 -7.86 12.45
C THR A 254 -9.76 -8.61 12.45
N ALA A 255 -9.90 -9.59 13.34
CA ALA A 255 -11.15 -10.29 13.58
C ALA A 255 -11.58 -10.11 15.03
N SER A 256 -12.89 -9.97 15.27
CA SER A 256 -13.40 -9.87 16.64
C SER A 256 -13.81 -11.24 17.17
N ARG A 257 -13.37 -11.61 18.37
CA ARG A 257 -13.72 -12.86 19.02
C ARG A 257 -14.05 -12.60 20.49
N ALA A 258 -15.27 -12.98 20.91
CA ALA A 258 -15.75 -12.78 22.27
C ALA A 258 -15.52 -11.33 22.78
N GLY A 259 -15.75 -10.33 21.91
CA GLY A 259 -15.56 -8.92 22.21
C GLY A 259 -14.11 -8.42 22.21
N LYS A 260 -13.14 -9.22 21.75
CA LYS A 260 -11.73 -8.82 21.61
C LYS A 260 -11.27 -8.88 20.16
N ASP A 261 -10.56 -7.85 19.72
CA ASP A 261 -9.96 -7.82 18.39
C ASP A 261 -8.63 -8.59 18.38
N ILE A 262 -8.52 -9.54 17.46
CA ILE A 262 -7.35 -10.37 17.23
C ILE A 262 -6.77 -9.95 15.88
N LYS A 263 -5.49 -9.55 15.89
CA LYS A 263 -4.74 -9.30 14.65
C LYS A 263 -4.46 -10.61 13.95
N LEU A 264 -4.83 -10.70 12.68
CA LEU A 264 -4.49 -11.83 11.82
C LEU A 264 -3.08 -11.61 11.23
N SER A 265 -2.43 -12.70 10.83
CA SER A 265 -1.15 -12.62 10.11
C SER A 265 -1.30 -11.76 8.85
N ALA A 266 -0.25 -11.06 8.43
CA ALA A 266 -0.31 -10.22 7.25
C ALA A 266 -0.19 -11.04 5.95
N ALA A 267 -1.01 -10.72 4.95
CA ALA A 267 -0.81 -11.17 3.58
C ALA A 267 0.27 -10.28 2.95
N LYS A 268 1.26 -10.90 2.31
CA LYS A 268 2.38 -10.21 1.67
C LYS A 268 2.08 -9.99 0.19
N GLY A 269 2.54 -8.87 -0.33
CA GLY A 269 2.56 -8.58 -1.75
C GLY A 269 3.61 -7.53 -2.08
N TYR A 270 3.51 -6.94 -3.26
CA TYR A 270 4.42 -5.90 -3.69
C TYR A 270 3.72 -4.91 -4.63
N MET A 271 4.28 -3.71 -4.68
CA MET A 271 4.01 -2.70 -5.69
C MET A 271 5.25 -2.55 -6.56
N ASP A 272 5.10 -2.75 -7.85
CA ASP A 272 6.15 -2.43 -8.81
C ASP A 272 5.89 -1.01 -9.33
N PHE A 273 6.73 -0.04 -8.94
CA PHE A 273 6.60 1.37 -9.29
C PHE A 273 7.63 1.80 -10.32
N TYR A 274 7.13 2.49 -11.36
CA TYR A 274 7.90 3.01 -12.46
C TYR A 274 7.50 4.44 -12.74
N MET A 275 8.49 5.28 -12.96
CA MET A 275 8.27 6.65 -13.39
C MET A 275 9.43 7.12 -14.25
N VAL A 276 9.11 7.88 -15.28
CA VAL A 276 10.09 8.70 -16.00
C VAL A 276 9.68 10.14 -15.82
N LEU A 277 10.52 10.91 -15.12
CA LEU A 277 10.34 12.33 -14.88
C LEU A 277 11.35 13.10 -15.74
N LYS A 278 10.88 14.00 -16.58
CA LYS A 278 11.68 14.83 -17.49
C LYS A 278 11.55 16.29 -17.09
N ARG A 279 12.69 16.97 -17.06
CA ARG A 279 12.75 18.42 -16.94
C ARG A 279 12.34 19.02 -18.27
N ILE A 280 11.47 20.03 -18.21
CA ILE A 280 11.01 20.82 -19.35
C ILE A 280 11.35 22.27 -19.01
N GLY A 281 11.86 23.03 -19.95
CA GLY A 281 12.17 24.45 -19.74
C GLY A 281 13.37 24.90 -20.52
#